data_AF-X1GE20-F1
#
_entry.id   AF-X1GE20-F1
#
_cell.length_a   1.000
_cell.length_b   1.000
_cell.length_c   1.000
_cell.angle_alpha   90.00
_cell.angle_beta   90.00
_cell.angle_gamma   90.00
#
_symmetry.space_group_name_H-M   'P 1'
#
loop_
_entity.id
_entity.type
_entity.pdbx_description
1 polymer ?
#
loop_
_entity_poly.entity_id
_entity_poly.type
_entity_poly.pdbx_seq_one_letter_code
_entity_poly.pdbx_strand_id
1 'polypeptide(L)' 'VEEDEIDKFDPEHLSFFNINTQTELDEARRLAVEKCLLL' A
#
# COMPACT_ATOMS: atom_id res chain seq x y z
N VAL A 1 -10.34 4.05 13.89
CA VAL A 1 -10.57 4.63 12.56
C VAL A 1 -11.71 3.83 11.99
N GLU A 2 -12.78 4.49 11.61
CA GLU A 2 -13.94 3.80 11.04
C GLU A 2 -13.57 3.32 9.62
N GLU A 3 -14.06 2.14 9.23
CA GLU A 3 -13.66 1.46 7.97
C GLU A 3 -14.01 2.28 6.72
N ASP A 4 -15.10 3.05 6.80
CA ASP A 4 -15.56 3.99 5.77
C ASP A 4 -14.63 5.20 5.58
N GLU A 5 -13.93 5.63 6.62
CA GLU A 5 -12.91 6.65 6.50
C GLU A 5 -11.68 6.11 5.76
N ILE A 6 -11.31 4.85 6.01
CA ILE A 6 -10.16 4.23 5.34
C ILE A 6 -10.44 4.06 3.86
N ASP A 7 -11.61 3.53 3.49
CA ASP A 7 -12.01 3.36 2.08
C ASP A 7 -11.96 4.68 1.29
N LYS A 8 -12.23 5.81 1.96
CA LYS A 8 -12.20 7.13 1.31
C LYS A 8 -10.79 7.68 1.13
N PHE A 9 -9.90 7.47 2.10
CA PHE A 9 -8.57 8.08 2.12
C PHE A 9 -7.47 7.16 1.56
N ASP A 10 -7.63 5.85 1.69
CA ASP A 10 -6.74 4.82 1.17
C ASP A 10 -7.58 3.67 0.56
N PRO A 11 -8.22 3.90 -0.58
CA PRO A 11 -9.10 2.92 -1.22
C PRO A 11 -8.38 1.62 -1.63
N GLU A 12 -7.06 1.66 -1.78
CA GLU A 12 -6.24 0.48 -2.08
C GLU A 12 -5.73 -0.22 -0.79
N HIS A 13 -6.01 0.35 0.40
CA HIS A 13 -5.60 -0.13 1.72
C HIS A 13 -4.08 -0.41 1.84
N LEU A 14 -3.26 0.32 1.07
CA LEU A 14 -1.82 0.08 0.99
C LEU A 14 -1.05 0.69 2.16
N SER A 15 -1.64 1.63 2.91
CA SER A 15 -1.05 2.24 4.10
C SER A 15 -0.94 1.29 5.29
N PHE A 16 -1.69 0.18 5.27
CA PHE A 16 -1.66 -0.88 6.28
C PHE A 16 -0.95 -2.16 5.80
N PHE A 17 -0.25 -2.11 4.68
CA PHE A 17 0.40 -3.29 4.10
C PHE A 17 1.48 -3.86 5.04
N ASN A 18 1.15 -4.95 5.73
CA ASN A 18 2.03 -5.56 6.72
C ASN A 18 2.97 -6.57 6.04
N ILE A 19 4.27 -6.31 6.06
CA ILE A 19 5.28 -7.15 5.40
C ILE A 19 5.83 -8.16 6.39
N ASN A 20 5.51 -9.44 6.19
CA ASN A 20 5.97 -10.55 7.02
C ASN A 20 6.83 -11.55 6.23
N THR A 21 6.82 -11.45 4.90
CA THR A 21 7.50 -12.36 3.96
C THR A 21 8.32 -11.59 2.92
N GLN A 22 9.28 -12.28 2.30
CA GLN A 22 10.10 -11.68 1.24
C GLN A 22 9.28 -11.29 0.01
N THR A 23 8.27 -12.09 -0.34
CA THR A 23 7.39 -11.81 -1.48
C THR A 23 6.59 -10.52 -1.28
N GLU A 24 6.05 -10.30 -0.07
CA GLU A 24 5.37 -9.05 0.30
C GLU A 24 6.32 -7.85 0.25
N LEU A 25 7.59 -8.03 0.65
CA LEU A 25 8.60 -6.97 0.55
C LEU A 25 8.90 -6.60 -0.91
N ASP A 26 9.00 -7.59 -1.80
CA ASP A 26 9.26 -7.38 -3.21
C ASP A 26 8.08 -6.66 -3.88
N GLU A 27 6.85 -7.01 -3.51
CA GLU A 27 5.63 -6.33 -3.97
C GLU A 27 5.55 -4.88 -3.50
N ALA A 28 5.83 -4.62 -2.21
CA ALA A 28 5.86 -3.26 -1.68
C ALA A 28 6.92 -2.38 -2.37
N ARG A 29 8.10 -2.95 -2.68
CA ARG A 29 9.14 -2.25 -3.44
C ARG A 29 8.70 -1.92 -4.86
N ARG A 30 8.02 -2.86 -5.54
CA ARG A 30 7.46 -2.62 -6.87
C ARG A 30 6.43 -1.50 -6.86
N LEU A 31 5.48 -1.54 -5.91
CA LEU A 31 4.45 -0.52 -5.73
C LEU A 31 5.05 0.86 -5.46
N ALA A 32 6.08 0.93 -4.61
CA ALA A 32 6.76 2.19 -4.31
C ALA A 32 7.42 2.80 -5.56
N VAL A 33 8.03 2.00 -6.41
CA VAL A 33 8.64 2.46 -7.68
C VAL A 33 7.56 2.89 -8.68
N GLU A 34 6.52 2.09 -8.87
CA GLU A 34 5.41 2.38 -9.80
C GLU A 34 4.68 3.67 -9.43
N LYS A 35 4.45 3.91 -8.13
CA LYS A 35 3.73 5.11 -7.65
C LYS A 35 4.65 6.35 -7.55
N CYS A 36 5.95 6.20 -7.25
CA CYS A 36 6.89 7.34 -7.30
C CYS A 36 7.19 7.83 -8.72
N LEU A 37 7.10 6.97 -9.73
CA LEU A 37 7.29 7.37 -11.13
C LEU A 37 6.10 8.16 -11.72
N LEU A 38 4.98 8.23 -10.98
CA LEU A 38 3.77 8.98 -11.37
C LEU A 38 3.69 10.38 -10.73
N LEU A 39 4.69 10.79 -9.94
CA LEU A 39 4.84 12.11 -9.32
C LEU A 39 5.92 12.93 -10.02
#